data_AF-A0A7C6PB53-F1
#
_entry.id   AF-A0A7C6PB53-F1
#
_cell.length_a   1.000
_cell.length_b   1.000
_cell.length_c   1.000
_cell.angle_alpha   90.00
_cell.angle_beta   90.00
_cell.angle_gamma   90.00
#
_symmetry.space_group_name_H-M   'P 1'
#
loop_
_entity.id
_entity.type
_entity.pdbx_description
1 polymer ?
#
loop_
_entity_poly.entity_id
_entity_poly.type
_entity_poly.pdbx_seq_one_letter_code
_entity_poly.pdbx_strand_id
1 'polypeptide(L)'
;EFFDQIDLQEEERLQKMEKERCQRTIELLQRIFRLLLTPLVKTVRISLSEIADLIDEDDWSREEMAAFVYTALLLHQAKKIQARLPWEYMPGDTDLLEFALYRLLQEDEELASLGEVSVTAGEGTVDLPYEMNVSNLVLFKYGDSHQNAQPAD
;
A
#
# COMPACT_ATOMS: atom_id res chain seq x y z
N GLU A 1 -19.34 35.46 -23.52
CA GLU A 1 -20.24 34.30 -23.66
C GLU A 1 -19.64 33.11 -24.43
N PHE A 2 -19.02 33.26 -25.60
CA PHE A 2 -18.40 32.10 -26.30
C PHE A 2 -17.06 31.64 -25.69
N PHE A 3 -16.26 32.56 -25.15
CA PHE A 3 -15.01 32.23 -24.45
C PHE A 3 -15.27 31.57 -23.10
N ASP A 4 -16.28 32.04 -22.36
CA ASP A 4 -16.66 31.48 -21.05
C ASP A 4 -17.14 30.02 -21.13
N GLN A 5 -17.71 29.58 -22.26
CA GLN A 5 -18.16 28.20 -22.44
C GLN A 5 -17.02 27.23 -22.84
N ILE A 6 -16.03 27.70 -23.59
CA ILE A 6 -14.85 26.89 -23.94
C ILE A 6 -13.98 26.66 -22.71
N ASP A 7 -13.83 27.68 -21.87
CA ASP A 7 -13.10 27.57 -20.60
C ASP A 7 -13.80 26.59 -19.64
N LEU A 8 -15.14 26.61 -19.58
CA LEU A 8 -15.91 25.69 -18.75
C LEU A 8 -15.82 24.22 -19.24
N GLN A 9 -15.88 24.00 -20.56
CA GLN A 9 -15.76 22.64 -21.13
C GLN A 9 -14.36 22.05 -20.96
N GLU A 10 -13.33 22.88 -21.09
CA GLU A 10 -11.95 22.45 -20.84
C GLU A 10 -11.71 22.16 -19.35
N GLU A 11 -12.26 22.98 -18.46
CA GLU A 11 -12.23 22.74 -17.02
C GLU A 11 -12.92 21.42 -16.64
N GLU A 12 -14.13 21.16 -17.15
CA GLU A 12 -14.84 19.90 -16.93
C GLU A 12 -14.05 18.69 -17.45
N ARG A 13 -13.39 18.82 -18.61
CA ARG A 13 -12.54 17.78 -19.18
C ARG A 13 -11.32 17.49 -18.29
N LEU A 14 -10.65 18.53 -17.80
CA LEU A 14 -9.51 18.40 -16.91
C LEU A 14 -9.90 17.75 -15.58
N GLN A 15 -11.01 18.19 -14.97
CA GLN A 15 -11.53 17.59 -13.74
C GLN A 15 -11.87 16.10 -13.93
N LYS A 16 -12.45 15.74 -15.07
CA LYS A 16 -12.75 14.33 -15.39
C LYS A 16 -11.47 13.49 -15.52
N MET A 17 -10.46 14.00 -16.23
CA MET A 17 -9.18 13.30 -16.38
C MET A 17 -8.44 13.14 -15.05
N GLU A 18 -8.48 14.16 -14.19
CA GLU A 18 -7.91 14.10 -12.85
C GLU A 18 -8.63 13.05 -12.00
N LYS A 19 -9.96 13.03 -12.02
CA LYS A 19 -10.75 12.02 -11.32
C LYS A 19 -10.43 10.60 -11.79
N GLU A 20 -10.34 10.37 -13.10
CA GLU A 20 -9.95 9.07 -13.67
C GLU A 20 -8.52 8.67 -13.30
N ARG A 21 -7.59 9.63 -13.20
CA ARG A 21 -6.23 9.38 -12.73
C ARG A 21 -6.22 9.01 -11.24
N CYS A 22 -6.93 9.75 -10.40
CA CYS A 22 -7.02 9.48 -8.98
C CYS A 22 -7.64 8.10 -8.72
N GLN A 23 -8.72 7.75 -9.43
CA GLN A 23 -9.37 6.45 -9.30
C GLN A 23 -8.43 5.30 -9.64
N ARG A 24 -7.73 5.36 -10.78
CA ARG A 24 -6.72 4.35 -11.15
C ARG A 24 -5.60 4.24 -10.12
N THR A 25 -5.18 5.37 -9.55
CA THR A 25 -4.14 5.40 -8.52
C THR A 25 -4.63 4.71 -7.24
N ILE A 26 -5.87 4.98 -6.82
CA ILE A 26 -6.49 4.33 -5.65
C ILE A 26 -6.58 2.81 -5.86
N GLU A 27 -7.04 2.36 -7.03
CA GLU A 27 -7.15 0.93 -7.35
C GLU A 27 -5.79 0.21 -7.30
N LEU A 28 -4.75 0.84 -7.85
CA LEU A 28 -3.39 0.32 -7.79
C LEU A 28 -2.88 0.25 -6.34
N LEU A 29 -3.07 1.30 -5.55
CA LEU A 29 -2.66 1.33 -4.15
C LEU A 29 -3.40 0.28 -3.31
N GLN A 30 -4.70 0.08 -3.54
CA GLN A 30 -5.48 -0.99 -2.92
C GLN A 30 -4.93 -2.37 -3.29
N ARG A 31 -4.58 -2.59 -4.56
CA ARG A 31 -3.95 -3.85 -5.01
C ARG A 31 -2.61 -4.10 -4.30
N ILE A 32 -1.78 -3.07 -4.18
CA ILE A 32 -0.51 -3.12 -3.44
C ILE A 32 -0.76 -3.49 -1.97
N PHE A 33 -1.69 -2.81 -1.29
CA PHE A 33 -2.00 -3.12 0.11
C PHE A 33 -2.56 -4.53 0.30
N ARG A 34 -3.42 -5.01 -0.61
CA ARG A 34 -3.88 -6.41 -0.59
C ARG A 34 -2.70 -7.38 -0.67
N LEU A 35 -1.80 -7.18 -1.62
CA LEU A 35 -0.62 -8.04 -1.79
C LEU A 35 0.25 -8.07 -0.50
N LEU A 36 0.43 -6.92 0.16
CA LEU A 36 1.23 -6.81 1.37
C LEU A 36 0.53 -7.39 2.62
N LEU A 37 -0.78 -7.19 2.77
CA LEU A 37 -1.51 -7.45 4.01
C LEU A 37 -2.27 -8.78 4.03
N THR A 38 -2.76 -9.28 2.89
CA THR A 38 -3.51 -10.54 2.82
C THR A 38 -2.72 -11.73 3.38
N PRO A 39 -1.40 -11.91 3.12
CA PRO A 39 -0.64 -13.00 3.73
C PRO A 39 -0.66 -12.96 5.26
N LEU A 40 -0.68 -11.75 5.83
CA LEU A 40 -0.73 -11.57 7.27
C LEU A 40 -2.07 -12.04 7.84
N VAL A 41 -3.17 -12.14 7.11
CA VAL A 41 -4.42 -12.69 7.69
C VAL A 41 -4.18 -14.07 8.31
N LYS A 42 -3.39 -14.92 7.65
CA LYS A 42 -3.11 -16.31 8.05
C LYS A 42 -1.76 -16.51 8.73
N THR A 43 -0.86 -15.52 8.65
CA THR A 43 0.51 -15.61 9.18
C THR A 43 0.80 -14.45 10.11
N VAL A 44 1.88 -14.54 10.89
CA VAL A 44 2.29 -13.44 11.80
C VAL A 44 3.26 -12.49 11.11
N ARG A 45 3.97 -12.99 10.09
CA ARG A 45 5.09 -12.34 9.42
C ARG A 45 5.04 -12.64 7.93
N ILE A 46 5.39 -11.65 7.12
CA ILE A 46 5.70 -11.84 5.70
C ILE A 46 6.85 -10.91 5.31
N SER A 47 7.77 -11.39 4.48
CA SER A 47 8.85 -10.61 3.89
C SER A 47 8.57 -10.23 2.44
N LEU A 48 9.22 -9.18 1.92
CA LEU A 48 9.14 -8.83 0.51
C LEU A 48 9.67 -9.94 -0.39
N SER A 49 10.64 -10.73 0.06
CA SER A 49 11.09 -11.91 -0.69
C SER A 49 9.98 -12.93 -0.86
N GLU A 50 9.20 -13.20 0.20
CA GLU A 50 8.05 -14.11 0.12
C GLU A 50 6.91 -13.51 -0.71
N ILE A 51 6.74 -12.18 -0.69
CA ILE A 51 5.75 -11.48 -1.53
C ILE A 51 6.17 -11.52 -3.00
N ALA A 52 7.46 -11.43 -3.32
CA ALA A 52 7.96 -11.52 -4.68
C ALA A 52 7.60 -12.86 -5.34
N ASP A 53 7.63 -13.96 -4.57
CA ASP A 53 7.20 -15.28 -5.03
C ASP A 53 5.69 -15.36 -5.36
N LEU A 54 4.88 -14.39 -4.92
CA LEU A 54 3.44 -14.30 -5.19
C LEU A 54 3.11 -13.40 -6.39
N ILE A 55 4.09 -12.67 -6.92
CA ILE A 55 3.89 -11.74 -8.04
C ILE A 55 3.99 -12.51 -9.34
N ASP A 56 2.93 -12.44 -10.15
CA ASP A 56 2.95 -12.83 -11.54
C ASP A 56 3.39 -11.62 -12.41
N GLU A 57 4.44 -11.78 -13.21
CA GLU A 57 4.99 -10.68 -14.04
C GLU A 57 4.01 -10.19 -15.10
N ASP A 58 3.18 -11.09 -15.64
CA ASP A 58 2.21 -10.76 -16.69
C ASP A 58 1.08 -9.86 -16.18
N ASP A 59 0.94 -9.80 -14.85
CA ASP A 59 -0.11 -9.12 -14.12
C ASP A 59 0.25 -7.67 -13.74
N TRP A 60 1.53 -7.28 -13.86
CA TRP A 60 2.04 -5.98 -13.43
C TRP A 60 2.82 -5.30 -14.55
N SER A 61 2.39 -4.10 -14.93
CA SER A 61 3.21 -3.24 -15.79
C SER A 61 4.44 -2.73 -15.05
N ARG A 62 5.43 -2.25 -15.82
CA ARG A 62 6.65 -1.65 -15.26
C ARG A 62 6.34 -0.47 -14.34
N GLU A 63 5.38 0.37 -14.73
CA GLU A 63 4.97 1.54 -13.96
C GLU A 63 4.29 1.14 -12.63
N GLU A 64 3.45 0.12 -12.65
CA GLU A 64 2.81 -0.41 -11.44
C GLU A 64 3.82 -1.05 -10.49
N MET A 65 4.81 -1.77 -11.02
CA MET A 65 5.89 -2.33 -10.21
C MET A 65 6.75 -1.23 -9.58
N ALA A 66 7.04 -0.15 -10.31
CA ALA A 66 7.74 1.01 -9.75
C ALA A 66 6.92 1.67 -8.62
N ALA A 67 5.59 1.75 -8.78
CA ALA A 67 4.70 2.26 -7.75
C ALA A 67 4.64 1.34 -6.52
N PHE A 68 4.69 0.01 -6.71
CA PHE A 68 4.82 -0.95 -5.63
C PHE A 68 6.11 -0.74 -4.83
N VAL A 69 7.25 -0.66 -5.50
CA VAL A 69 8.56 -0.41 -4.85
C VAL A 69 8.56 0.90 -4.09
N TYR A 70 8.06 1.98 -4.69
CA TYR A 70 7.97 3.28 -4.05
C TYR A 70 7.07 3.25 -2.81
N THR A 71 5.90 2.62 -2.92
CA THR A 71 4.97 2.41 -1.79
C THR A 71 5.65 1.63 -0.66
N ALA A 72 6.34 0.53 -0.97
CA ALA A 72 7.07 -0.26 0.03
C ALA A 72 8.10 0.58 0.79
N LEU A 73 8.86 1.44 0.08
CA LEU A 73 9.82 2.35 0.70
C LEU A 73 9.16 3.37 1.63
N LEU A 74 8.02 3.95 1.25
CA LEU A 74 7.25 4.86 2.11
C LEU A 74 6.77 4.16 3.37
N LEU A 75 6.27 2.93 3.25
CA LEU A 75 5.81 2.13 4.38
C LEU A 75 6.95 1.78 5.33
N HIS A 76 8.15 1.49 4.81
CA HIS A 76 9.34 1.30 5.63
C HIS A 76 9.70 2.57 6.42
N GLN A 77 9.63 3.75 5.80
CA GLN A 77 9.88 5.02 6.48
C GLN A 77 8.84 5.30 7.58
N ALA A 78 7.58 4.96 7.33
CA ALA A 78 6.49 5.07 8.29
C ALA A 78 6.62 4.07 9.46
N LYS A 79 7.35 2.95 9.25
CA LYS A 79 7.59 1.85 10.20
C LYS A 79 6.35 1.07 10.64
N LYS A 80 5.16 1.53 10.28
CA LYS A 80 3.90 0.87 10.63
C LYS A 80 2.76 1.20 9.68
N ILE A 81 1.80 0.28 9.61
CA ILE A 81 0.54 0.40 8.88
C ILE A 81 -0.59 0.23 9.90
N GLN A 82 -1.57 1.14 9.90
CA GLN A 82 -2.78 1.01 10.72
C GLN A 82 -3.86 0.29 9.91
N ALA A 83 -3.81 -1.04 9.88
CA ALA A 83 -4.80 -1.89 9.23
C ALA A 83 -6.02 -2.11 10.13
N ARG A 84 -6.69 -1.01 10.50
CA ARG A 84 -7.94 -1.00 11.28
C ARG A 84 -8.81 0.18 10.88
N LEU A 85 -10.13 0.01 10.99
CA LEU A 85 -11.08 1.11 10.82
C LEU A 85 -11.28 1.85 12.15
N PRO A 86 -10.80 3.10 12.29
CA PRO A 86 -11.18 3.97 13.41
C PRO A 86 -12.67 4.34 13.32
N TRP A 87 -13.35 4.43 14.47
CA TRP A 87 -14.80 4.61 14.57
C TRP A 87 -15.36 5.91 13.95
N GLU A 88 -14.52 6.95 13.77
CA GLU A 88 -14.98 8.28 13.35
C GLU A 88 -14.09 8.96 12.30
N TYR A 89 -13.03 8.29 11.82
CA TYR A 89 -12.09 8.92 10.89
C TYR A 89 -12.36 8.47 9.45
N MET A 90 -12.52 9.47 8.59
CA MET A 90 -12.51 9.34 7.14
C MET A 90 -11.36 10.22 6.63
N PRO A 91 -10.31 9.64 6.03
CA PRO A 91 -9.22 10.44 5.47
C PRO A 91 -9.74 11.36 4.37
N GLY A 92 -9.12 12.53 4.26
CA GLY A 92 -9.33 13.42 3.12
C GLY A 92 -8.84 12.78 1.82
N ASP A 93 -9.28 13.32 0.69
CA ASP A 93 -8.87 12.88 -0.66
C ASP A 93 -7.46 13.35 -1.06
N THR A 94 -6.78 14.09 -0.18
CA THR A 94 -5.43 14.63 -0.42
C THR A 94 -4.31 13.62 -0.20
N ASP A 95 -4.48 12.67 0.72
CA ASP A 95 -3.55 11.54 0.91
C ASP A 95 -4.14 10.28 0.27
N LEU A 96 -3.81 10.07 -1.01
CA LEU A 96 -4.31 8.92 -1.77
C LEU A 96 -3.85 7.57 -1.18
N LEU A 97 -2.72 7.53 -0.46
CA LEU A 97 -2.19 6.31 0.13
C LEU A 97 -3.02 5.92 1.35
N GLU A 98 -3.26 6.87 2.25
CA GLU A 98 -4.15 6.66 3.40
C GLU A 98 -5.59 6.39 2.97
N PHE A 99 -6.10 7.14 1.98
CA PHE A 99 -7.44 6.96 1.45
C PHE A 99 -7.63 5.58 0.80
N ALA A 100 -6.66 5.11 0.00
CA ALA A 100 -6.71 3.78 -0.61
C ALA A 100 -6.73 2.68 0.45
N LEU A 101 -5.87 2.77 1.48
CA LEU A 101 -5.89 1.83 2.59
C LEU A 101 -7.25 1.84 3.30
N TYR A 102 -7.77 3.01 3.67
CA TYR A 102 -9.08 3.13 4.32
C TYR A 102 -10.19 2.48 3.49
N ARG A 103 -10.27 2.77 2.19
CA ARG A 103 -11.25 2.18 1.28
C ARG A 103 -11.11 0.66 1.21
N LEU A 104 -9.89 0.15 1.15
CA LEU A 104 -9.65 -1.30 1.18
C LEU A 104 -10.17 -1.94 2.47
N LEU A 105 -9.90 -1.34 3.63
CA LEU A 105 -10.34 -1.87 4.92
C LEU A 105 -11.87 -1.82 5.09
N GLN A 106 -12.57 -0.89 4.40
CA GLN A 106 -14.03 -0.90 4.33
C GLN A 106 -14.58 -2.07 3.50
N GLU A 107 -13.83 -2.51 2.49
CA GLU A 107 -14.22 -3.60 1.59
C GLU A 107 -13.87 -4.98 2.15
N ASP A 108 -12.86 -5.07 3.02
CA ASP A 108 -12.30 -6.32 3.53
C ASP A 108 -12.12 -6.28 5.06
N GLU A 109 -13.08 -6.87 5.77
CA GLU A 109 -13.10 -6.93 7.23
C GLU A 109 -11.94 -7.76 7.81
N GLU A 110 -11.44 -8.77 7.09
CA GLU A 110 -10.32 -9.58 7.56
C GLU A 110 -9.05 -8.72 7.63
N LEU A 111 -8.82 -7.88 6.63
CA LEU A 111 -7.71 -6.91 6.64
C LEU A 111 -7.88 -5.86 7.74
N ALA A 112 -9.11 -5.37 7.98
CA ALA A 112 -9.41 -4.42 9.05
C ALA A 112 -9.20 -5.00 10.46
N SER A 113 -9.19 -6.33 10.60
CA SER A 113 -8.93 -7.01 11.87
C SER A 113 -7.44 -7.13 12.23
N LEU A 114 -6.53 -6.83 11.29
CA LEU A 114 -5.08 -6.98 11.48
C LEU A 114 -4.52 -6.03 12.54
N GLY A 115 -5.14 -4.86 12.73
CA GLY A 115 -4.70 -3.88 13.72
C GLY A 115 -3.44 -3.13 13.28
N GLU A 116 -2.46 -2.99 14.17
CA GLU A 116 -1.17 -2.40 13.81
C GLU A 116 -0.28 -3.46 13.15
N VAL A 117 0.32 -3.11 12.02
CA VAL A 117 1.34 -3.93 11.34
C VAL A 117 2.65 -3.16 11.37
N SER A 118 3.70 -3.74 11.97
CA SER A 118 5.04 -3.15 11.99
C SER A 118 5.79 -3.48 10.71
N VAL A 119 6.57 -2.53 10.20
CA VAL A 119 7.41 -2.68 8.99
C VAL A 119 8.86 -2.42 9.37
N THR A 120 9.74 -3.41 9.16
CA THR A 120 11.17 -3.29 9.46
C THR A 120 12.02 -3.74 8.28
N ALA A 121 13.28 -3.31 8.24
CA ALA A 121 14.26 -3.91 7.34
C ALA A 121 14.57 -5.35 7.78
N GLY A 122 14.58 -6.26 6.83
CA GLY A 122 15.10 -7.62 6.93
C GLY A 122 16.50 -7.73 6.31
N GLU A 123 16.95 -8.97 6.13
CA GLU A 123 18.27 -9.24 5.56
C GLU A 123 18.26 -9.16 4.03
N GLY A 124 19.26 -8.48 3.48
CA GLY A 124 19.52 -8.43 2.05
C GLY A 124 18.56 -7.56 1.24
N THR A 125 18.51 -7.87 -0.04
CA THR A 125 17.68 -7.20 -1.04
C THR A 125 16.83 -8.21 -1.78
N VAL A 126 15.70 -7.75 -2.31
CA VAL A 126 14.78 -8.53 -3.13
C VAL A 126 14.82 -7.98 -4.54
N ASP A 127 15.01 -8.89 -5.50
CA ASP A 127 14.87 -8.59 -6.91
C ASP A 127 13.40 -8.79 -7.29
N LEU A 128 12.80 -7.72 -7.79
CA LEU A 128 11.44 -7.65 -8.29
C LEU A 128 11.49 -7.56 -9.82
N PRO A 129 10.36 -7.83 -10.50
CA PRO A 129 10.25 -7.71 -11.95
C PRO A 129 10.82 -6.40 -12.50
N TYR A 130 11.26 -6.44 -13.76
CA TYR A 130 11.86 -5.30 -14.46
C TYR A 130 13.16 -4.76 -13.83
N GLU A 131 13.98 -5.66 -13.28
CA GLU A 131 15.30 -5.36 -12.69
C GLU A 131 15.24 -4.35 -11.53
N MET A 132 14.12 -4.34 -10.80
CA MET A 132 13.94 -3.46 -9.65
C MET A 132 14.46 -4.15 -8.39
N ASN A 133 15.30 -3.47 -7.61
CA ASN A 133 15.86 -4.01 -6.37
C ASN A 133 15.49 -3.11 -5.18
N VAL A 134 15.04 -3.72 -4.09
CA VAL A 134 14.67 -3.03 -2.86
C VAL A 134 15.16 -3.81 -1.64
N SER A 135 15.44 -3.12 -0.52
CA SER A 135 15.71 -3.78 0.75
C SER A 135 14.59 -4.74 1.11
N ASN A 136 14.92 -5.94 1.58
CA ASN A 136 13.92 -6.91 1.97
C ASN A 136 13.16 -6.39 3.20
N LEU A 137 11.94 -5.89 3.04
CA LEU A 137 11.13 -5.44 4.17
C LEU A 137 10.40 -6.63 4.79
N VAL A 138 10.22 -6.57 6.09
CA VAL A 138 9.47 -7.58 6.84
C VAL A 138 8.31 -6.90 7.56
N LEU A 139 7.11 -7.41 7.31
CA LEU A 139 5.89 -6.95 7.95
C LEU A 139 5.51 -7.94 9.06
N PHE A 140 5.09 -7.40 10.21
CA PHE A 140 4.68 -8.19 11.38
C PHE A 140 3.35 -7.71 11.93
N LYS A 141 2.47 -8.63 12.30
CA LYS A 141 1.31 -8.30 13.15
C LYS A 141 1.79 -7.84 14.52
N TYR A 142 1.29 -6.70 15.00
CA TYR A 142 1.61 -6.19 16.33
C TYR A 142 0.97 -7.09 17.41
N GLY A 143 1.81 -7.66 18.29
CA GLY A 143 1.41 -8.62 19.32
C GLY A 143 2.48 -9.69 19.60
N ASP A 144 3.29 -10.05 18.61
CA ASP A 144 4.34 -11.08 18.73
C ASP A 144 5.77 -10.51 18.87
N SER A 145 5.94 -9.19 18.72
CA SER A 145 7.26 -8.52 18.70
C SER A 145 7.92 -8.36 20.08
N HIS A 146 7.27 -8.76 21.18
CA HIS A 146 7.76 -8.52 22.54
C HIS A 146 8.45 -9.71 23.23
N GLN A 147 8.74 -10.83 22.55
CA GLN A 147 9.37 -11.99 23.21
C GLN A 147 10.87 -12.18 22.99
N ASN A 148 11.55 -11.44 22.10
CA ASN A 148 12.98 -11.67 21.83
C ASN A 148 13.93 -10.49 22.14
N ALA A 149 13.51 -9.56 22.99
CA ALA A 149 14.40 -8.54 23.55
C ALA A 149 14.56 -8.71 25.06
N GLN A 150 15.04 -9.88 25.50
CA GLN A 150 15.73 -9.99 26.77
C GLN A 150 17.24 -9.98 26.49
N PRO A 151 18.02 -9.05 27.07
CA PRO A 151 19.45 -9.26 27.14
C PRO A 151 19.69 -10.46 28.08
N ALA A 152 20.41 -11.46 27.60
CA ALA A 152 21.05 -12.42 28.48
C ALA A 152 22.06 -11.65 29.37
N ASP A 153 22.10 -12.05 30.65
CA ASP A 153 22.87 -11.46 31.76
C ASP A 153 24.28 -10.93 31.42
#